data_AF-A0A2V1E1F4-F1
#
_entry.id   AF-A0A2V1E1F4-F1
#
_cell.length_a   1.000
_cell.length_b   1.000
_cell.length_c   1.000
_cell.angle_alpha   90.00
_cell.angle_beta   90.00
_cell.angle_gamma   90.00
#
_symmetry.space_group_name_H-M   'P 1'
#
loop_
_entity.id
_entity.type
_entity.pdbx_description
1 polymer ?
#
loop_
_entity_poly.entity_id
_entity_poly.type
_entity_poly.pdbx_seq_one_letter_code
_entity_poly.pdbx_strand_id
1 'polypeptide(L)'
;MSSTNFTFEIISAAGVTDTMLKESATMFSSAYGVWGPLAAQKMGKFFKMSVDRLREQSLAPGSNSVLVRGLAGDKLAGYAFATRWDYEGRQICWVTQLCVGPEFRRQKLATQILIHLREGEKDRGFGIMSSHPAAILGALRAWGRGIEEVNLNMVKEHAAGIMAASPVTYIKNAVLKGSVFGKGDDTVCCADTGFWVDHTEPLQALATVKDRGVEWPFGDLSEGCEFLILVKSAEVD
;
A
#
# COMPACT_ATOMS: atom_id res chain seq x y z
N MET A 1 11.03 -5.97 -25.84
CA MET A 1 10.53 -4.64 -25.43
C MET A 1 11.65 -3.94 -24.68
N SER A 2 12.01 -2.71 -25.05
CA SER A 2 13.00 -1.94 -24.29
C SER A 2 12.44 -1.66 -22.90
N SER A 3 13.18 -1.99 -21.84
CA SER A 3 12.79 -1.63 -20.47
C SER A 3 12.81 -0.12 -20.32
N THR A 4 11.72 0.48 -19.86
CA THR A 4 11.72 1.91 -19.50
C THR A 4 12.75 2.11 -18.38
N ASN A 5 13.64 3.09 -18.54
CA ASN A 5 14.58 3.44 -17.49
C ASN A 5 13.87 4.38 -16.51
N PHE A 6 13.93 4.07 -15.21
CA PHE A 6 13.30 4.88 -14.17
C PHE A 6 14.38 5.52 -13.28
N THR A 7 14.19 6.79 -12.95
CA THR A 7 14.93 7.47 -11.88
C THR A 7 14.07 7.54 -10.63
N PHE A 8 14.70 7.53 -9.46
CA PHE A 8 14.01 7.53 -8.17
C PHE A 8 14.43 8.72 -7.32
N GLU A 9 13.46 9.29 -6.63
CA GLU A 9 13.66 10.41 -5.70
C GLU A 9 13.01 10.07 -4.37
N ILE A 10 13.74 10.31 -3.28
CA ILE A 10 13.26 10.15 -1.90
C ILE A 10 13.14 11.56 -1.30
N ILE A 11 11.94 11.95 -0.93
CA ILE A 11 11.59 13.31 -0.53
C ILE A 11 10.94 13.26 0.85
N SER A 12 11.53 13.96 1.82
CA SER A 12 10.93 14.09 3.16
C SER A 12 9.64 14.90 3.11
N ALA A 13 8.75 14.73 4.10
CA ALA A 13 7.49 15.47 4.17
C ALA A 13 7.63 16.98 3.96
N ALA A 14 8.69 17.60 4.51
CA ALA A 14 8.96 19.03 4.36
C ALA A 14 9.38 19.45 2.94
N GLY A 15 9.96 18.52 2.15
CA GLY A 15 10.34 18.74 0.76
C GLY A 15 9.22 18.48 -0.25
N VAL A 16 8.08 17.91 0.18
CA VAL A 16 6.96 17.63 -0.72
C VAL A 16 6.26 18.93 -1.12
N THR A 17 6.30 19.23 -2.41
CA THR A 17 5.68 20.44 -2.97
C THR A 17 4.21 20.22 -3.35
N ASP A 18 3.46 21.31 -3.50
CA ASP A 18 2.08 21.27 -4.03
C ASP A 18 2.02 20.65 -5.44
N THR A 19 3.05 20.85 -6.26
CA THR A 19 3.13 20.26 -7.60
C THR A 19 3.22 18.73 -7.51
N MET A 20 4.08 18.20 -6.65
CA MET A 20 4.21 16.76 -6.42
C MET A 20 2.89 16.14 -5.93
N LEU A 21 2.17 16.85 -5.05
CA LEU A 21 0.86 16.40 -4.56
C LEU A 21 -0.20 16.42 -5.67
N LYS A 22 -0.21 17.45 -6.52
CA LYS A 22 -1.13 17.54 -7.66
C LYS A 22 -0.89 16.40 -8.66
N GLU A 23 0.36 16.10 -8.99
CA GLU A 23 0.74 14.98 -9.85
C GLU A 23 0.27 13.65 -9.26
N SER A 24 0.55 13.43 -7.98
CA SER A 24 0.18 12.21 -7.25
C SER A 24 -1.34 12.03 -7.19
N ALA A 25 -2.08 13.07 -6.81
CA ALA A 25 -3.54 13.06 -6.73
C ALA A 25 -4.19 12.84 -8.11
N THR A 26 -3.61 13.40 -9.17
CA THR A 26 -4.06 13.18 -10.55
C THR A 26 -3.85 11.73 -10.98
N MET A 27 -2.65 11.18 -10.73
CA MET A 27 -2.36 9.79 -11.02
C MET A 27 -3.30 8.84 -10.26
N PHE A 28 -3.47 9.04 -8.96
CA PHE A 28 -4.37 8.23 -8.14
C PHE A 28 -5.80 8.26 -8.66
N SER A 29 -6.33 9.45 -8.94
CA SER A 29 -7.68 9.62 -9.46
C SER A 29 -7.86 8.97 -10.84
N SER A 30 -6.82 8.95 -11.67
CA SER A 30 -6.86 8.27 -12.98
C SER A 30 -6.81 6.74 -12.87
N ALA A 31 -6.09 6.22 -11.88
CA ALA A 31 -5.89 4.78 -11.68
C ALA A 31 -7.04 4.12 -10.90
N TYR A 32 -7.63 4.85 -9.95
CA TYR A 32 -8.63 4.33 -8.99
C TYR A 32 -9.96 5.12 -9.03
N GLY A 33 -10.18 5.94 -10.05
CA GLY A 33 -11.36 6.82 -10.18
C GLY A 33 -12.70 6.11 -10.43
N VAL A 34 -12.69 4.80 -10.62
CA VAL A 34 -13.91 3.98 -10.77
C VAL A 34 -14.18 3.30 -9.43
N TRP A 35 -15.28 3.68 -8.78
CA TRP A 35 -15.71 3.01 -7.56
C TRP A 35 -16.69 1.87 -7.88
N GLY A 36 -16.71 0.82 -7.06
CA GLY A 36 -17.58 -0.32 -7.24
C GLY A 36 -19.07 0.03 -7.07
N PRO A 37 -20.00 -0.85 -7.45
CA PRO A 37 -21.45 -0.59 -7.43
C PRO A 37 -21.98 -0.08 -6.07
N LEU A 38 -21.43 -0.56 -4.96
CA LEU A 38 -21.82 -0.17 -3.60
C LEU A 38 -21.27 1.18 -3.14
N ALA A 39 -20.21 1.67 -3.78
CA ALA A 39 -19.65 2.97 -3.46
C ALA A 39 -20.55 4.12 -3.86
N ALA A 40 -21.27 3.99 -4.97
CA ALA A 40 -22.24 5.00 -5.38
C ALA A 40 -23.33 5.20 -4.31
N GLN A 41 -23.68 4.13 -3.58
CA GLN A 41 -24.64 4.17 -2.46
C GLN A 41 -24.02 4.68 -1.16
N LYS A 42 -22.77 4.32 -0.85
CA LYS A 42 -22.13 4.62 0.45
C LYS A 42 -21.28 5.90 0.47
N MET A 43 -20.74 6.32 -0.67
CA MET A 43 -19.69 7.34 -0.78
C MET A 43 -20.01 8.44 -1.82
N GLY A 44 -21.09 8.29 -2.61
CA GLY A 44 -21.50 9.24 -3.65
C GLY A 44 -20.86 9.00 -5.03
N LYS A 45 -21.26 9.81 -6.03
CA LYS A 45 -20.80 9.71 -7.42
C LYS A 45 -19.39 10.30 -7.57
N PHE A 46 -18.42 9.45 -7.88
CA PHE A 46 -17.04 9.75 -8.30
C PHE A 46 -16.07 10.29 -7.22
N PHE A 47 -15.13 9.41 -6.90
CA PHE A 47 -13.97 9.60 -6.03
C PHE A 47 -12.82 10.47 -6.55
N LYS A 48 -12.86 11.80 -6.63
CA LYS A 48 -11.63 12.54 -7.01
C LYS A 48 -10.75 12.76 -5.79
N MET A 49 -9.53 12.21 -5.78
CA MET A 49 -8.56 12.50 -4.73
C MET A 49 -8.14 13.98 -4.84
N SER A 50 -8.44 14.77 -3.81
CA SER A 50 -7.96 16.14 -3.71
C SER A 50 -6.55 16.19 -3.12
N VAL A 51 -5.84 17.28 -3.40
CA VAL A 51 -4.51 17.54 -2.80
C VAL A 51 -4.61 17.59 -1.28
N ASP A 52 -5.65 18.25 -0.75
CA ASP A 52 -5.82 18.42 0.70
C ASP A 52 -6.04 17.08 1.41
N ARG A 53 -6.90 16.22 0.84
CA ARG A 53 -7.14 14.89 1.41
C ARG A 53 -5.91 13.99 1.25
N LEU A 54 -5.21 14.06 0.11
CA LEU A 54 -3.95 13.33 -0.07
C LEU A 54 -2.94 13.73 1.01
N ARG A 55 -2.80 15.04 1.27
CA ARG A 55 -1.93 15.57 2.31
C ARG A 55 -2.36 15.07 3.69
N GLU A 56 -3.64 15.17 4.03
CA GLU A 56 -4.17 14.71 5.31
C GLU A 56 -3.92 13.20 5.55
N GLN A 57 -4.14 12.38 4.52
CA GLN A 57 -4.07 10.91 4.65
C GLN A 57 -2.64 10.36 4.51
N SER A 58 -1.76 11.04 3.79
CA SER A 58 -0.41 10.53 3.45
C SER A 58 0.74 11.34 4.05
N LEU A 59 0.48 12.56 4.53
CA LEU A 59 1.45 13.46 5.15
C LEU A 59 0.87 14.04 6.45
N ALA A 60 0.43 13.16 7.35
CA ALA A 60 -0.19 13.59 8.61
C ALA A 60 0.73 14.61 9.33
N PRO A 61 0.21 15.77 9.78
CA PRO A 61 1.04 16.80 10.40
C PRO A 61 1.87 16.26 11.57
N GLY A 62 3.15 16.61 11.61
CA GLY A 62 4.07 16.16 12.67
C GLY A 62 4.48 14.69 12.60
N SER A 63 4.11 13.97 11.54
CA SER A 63 4.55 12.59 11.33
C SER A 63 5.84 12.52 10.50
N ASN A 64 6.59 11.43 10.66
CA ASN A 64 7.77 11.14 9.85
C ASN A 64 7.33 10.51 8.52
N SER A 65 6.76 11.32 7.63
CA SER A 65 6.35 10.88 6.30
C SER A 65 7.42 11.12 5.23
N VAL A 66 7.40 10.25 4.22
CA VAL A 66 8.29 10.28 3.06
C VAL A 66 7.49 10.02 1.79
N LEU A 67 7.89 10.68 0.71
CA LEU A 67 7.44 10.40 -0.65
C LEU A 67 8.60 9.80 -1.43
N VAL A 68 8.37 8.64 -2.04
CA VAL A 68 9.26 8.09 -3.08
C VAL A 68 8.57 8.22 -4.42
N ARG A 69 9.23 8.83 -5.41
CA ARG A 69 8.74 8.95 -6.78
C ARG A 69 9.62 8.15 -7.72
N GLY A 70 9.00 7.44 -8.66
CA GLY A 70 9.65 6.88 -9.84
C GLY A 70 9.29 7.72 -11.06
N LEU A 71 10.28 8.20 -11.81
CA LEU A 71 10.10 9.05 -12.99
C LEU A 71 10.58 8.32 -14.24
N ALA A 72 9.83 8.45 -15.34
CA ALA A 72 10.24 8.05 -16.68
C ALA A 72 10.59 9.31 -17.47
N GLY A 73 11.87 9.69 -17.45
CA GLY A 73 12.27 11.06 -17.82
C GLY A 73 11.72 12.05 -16.80
N ASP A 74 11.00 13.07 -17.25
CA ASP A 74 10.38 14.08 -16.38
C ASP A 74 8.94 13.71 -15.94
N LYS A 75 8.41 12.58 -16.44
CA LYS A 75 7.03 12.16 -16.16
C LYS A 75 6.97 11.26 -14.94
N LEU A 76 6.08 11.59 -14.00
CA LEU A 76 5.75 10.70 -12.88
C LEU A 76 5.20 9.37 -13.41
N ALA A 77 5.90 8.28 -13.10
CA ALA A 77 5.55 6.92 -13.51
C ALA A 77 4.87 6.13 -12.38
N GLY A 78 5.22 6.43 -11.14
CA GLY A 78 4.59 5.90 -9.93
C GLY A 78 5.14 6.56 -8.68
N TYR A 79 4.48 6.36 -7.56
CA TYR A 79 4.94 6.87 -6.27
C TYR A 79 4.45 6.01 -5.11
N ALA A 80 5.10 6.16 -3.96
CA ALA A 80 4.60 5.73 -2.68
C ALA A 80 4.75 6.86 -1.64
N PHE A 81 3.68 7.09 -0.88
CA PHE A 81 3.80 7.75 0.42
C PHE A 81 3.91 6.68 1.51
N ALA A 82 4.79 6.93 2.47
CA ALA A 82 4.87 6.15 3.68
C ALA A 82 5.03 7.05 4.90
N THR A 83 4.58 6.56 6.05
CA THR A 83 4.72 7.22 7.34
C THR A 83 5.38 6.28 8.32
N ARG A 84 6.30 6.82 9.11
CA ARG A 84 7.04 6.08 10.12
C ARG A 84 6.60 6.46 11.53
N TRP A 85 6.46 5.46 12.40
CA TRP A 85 6.16 5.66 13.82
C TRP A 85 6.79 4.56 14.67
N ASP A 86 6.87 4.81 15.97
CA ASP A 86 7.34 3.83 16.94
C ASP A 86 6.21 2.89 17.37
N TYR A 87 6.54 1.60 17.48
CA TYR A 87 5.73 0.60 18.15
C TYR A 87 6.66 -0.32 18.96
N GLU A 88 6.51 -0.32 20.29
CA GLU A 88 7.36 -1.11 21.21
C GLU A 88 8.87 -0.83 21.06
N GLY A 89 9.26 0.42 20.83
CA GLY A 89 10.67 0.80 20.63
C GLY A 89 11.23 0.38 19.27
N ARG A 90 10.36 -0.01 18.33
CA ARG A 90 10.71 -0.39 16.96
C ARG A 90 10.07 0.58 15.98
N GLN A 91 10.89 1.14 15.10
CA GLN A 91 10.41 1.97 14.00
C GLN A 91 9.70 1.09 12.95
N ILE A 92 8.46 1.45 12.65
CA ILE A 92 7.63 0.84 11.60
C ILE A 92 7.50 1.82 10.45
N CYS A 93 7.72 1.36 9.22
CA CYS A 93 7.44 2.12 8.00
C CYS A 93 6.20 1.57 7.32
N TRP A 94 5.16 2.39 7.22
CA TRP A 94 3.89 1.94 6.64
C TRP A 94 3.55 2.75 5.41
N VAL A 95 3.27 2.07 4.31
CA VAL A 95 2.82 2.69 3.06
C VAL A 95 1.37 3.13 3.19
N THR A 96 1.16 4.44 3.17
CA THR A 96 -0.17 5.05 3.26
C THR A 96 -0.84 5.14 1.89
N GLN A 97 -0.04 5.19 0.82
CA GLN A 97 -0.55 5.18 -0.54
C GLN A 97 0.52 4.71 -1.50
N LEU A 98 0.16 3.85 -2.45
CA LEU A 98 1.02 3.38 -3.53
C LEU A 98 0.23 3.44 -4.83
N CYS A 99 0.80 4.05 -5.86
CA CYS A 99 0.17 4.12 -7.17
C CYS A 99 1.21 4.02 -8.28
N VAL A 100 0.87 3.27 -9.34
CA VAL A 100 1.67 3.15 -10.56
C VAL A 100 0.79 3.42 -11.76
N GLY A 101 1.26 4.30 -12.66
CA GLY A 101 0.61 4.62 -13.91
C GLY A 101 0.37 3.34 -14.75
N PRO A 102 -0.85 3.13 -15.32
CA PRO A 102 -1.18 1.94 -16.09
C PRO A 102 -0.15 1.55 -17.16
N GLU A 103 0.44 2.54 -17.83
CA GLU A 103 1.46 2.38 -18.87
C GLU A 103 2.82 1.88 -18.33
N PHE A 104 3.06 2.03 -17.04
CA PHE A 104 4.29 1.62 -16.35
C PHE A 104 4.09 0.37 -15.47
N ARG A 105 2.86 -0.19 -15.41
CA ARG A 105 2.56 -1.44 -14.70
C ARG A 105 3.31 -2.62 -15.33
N ARG A 106 3.51 -3.67 -14.53
CA ARG A 106 4.23 -4.91 -14.91
C ARG A 106 5.72 -4.71 -15.25
N GLN A 107 6.29 -3.56 -14.95
CA GLN A 107 7.74 -3.28 -15.10
C GLN A 107 8.50 -3.31 -13.78
N LYS A 108 7.95 -3.97 -12.74
CA LYS A 108 8.49 -4.00 -11.36
C LYS A 108 8.63 -2.63 -10.67
N LEU A 109 8.07 -1.57 -11.24
CA LEU A 109 8.18 -0.20 -10.71
C LEU A 109 7.70 -0.08 -9.25
N ALA A 110 6.55 -0.68 -8.91
CA ALA A 110 6.07 -0.69 -7.53
C ALA A 110 7.10 -1.29 -6.55
N THR A 111 7.68 -2.45 -6.89
CA THR A 111 8.73 -3.08 -6.07
C THR A 111 9.95 -2.16 -5.93
N GLN A 112 10.40 -1.51 -7.00
CA GLN A 112 11.54 -0.60 -6.95
C GLN A 112 11.26 0.61 -6.05
N ILE A 113 10.08 1.23 -6.15
CA ILE A 113 9.65 2.32 -5.26
C ILE A 113 9.67 1.87 -3.80
N LEU A 114 9.14 0.68 -3.50
CA LEU A 114 9.10 0.14 -2.14
C LEU A 114 10.50 -0.23 -1.60
N ILE A 115 11.45 -0.61 -2.44
CA ILE A 115 12.85 -0.80 -2.06
C ILE A 115 13.49 0.52 -1.65
N HIS A 116 13.22 1.63 -2.35
CA HIS A 116 13.80 2.93 -1.97
C HIS A 116 13.26 3.45 -0.63
N LEU A 117 12.09 2.98 -0.16
CA LEU A 117 11.56 3.34 1.17
C LEU A 117 12.43 2.84 2.34
N ARG A 118 13.28 1.84 2.14
CA ARG A 118 14.18 1.30 3.19
C ARG A 118 15.61 1.86 3.10
N GLU A 119 15.94 2.65 2.08
CA GLU A 119 17.31 3.12 1.88
C GLU A 119 17.71 4.13 2.96
N GLY A 120 18.80 3.83 3.67
CA GLY A 120 19.33 4.71 4.73
C GLY A 120 18.56 4.67 6.04
N GLU A 121 17.51 3.84 6.16
CA GLU A 121 16.61 3.81 7.31
C GLU A 121 16.82 2.56 8.16
N LYS A 122 16.42 2.63 9.44
CA LYS A 122 16.56 1.51 10.41
C LYS A 122 15.21 0.89 10.76
N ASP A 123 14.28 0.94 9.81
CA ASP A 123 12.94 0.38 9.94
C ASP A 123 13.01 -1.12 10.29
N ARG A 124 12.32 -1.50 11.36
CA ARG A 124 12.27 -2.89 11.87
C ARG A 124 11.04 -3.64 11.38
N GLY A 125 10.08 -2.94 10.81
CA GLY A 125 8.90 -3.53 10.18
C GLY A 125 8.35 -2.65 9.07
N PHE A 126 7.78 -3.30 8.06
CA PHE A 126 7.11 -2.63 6.95
C PHE A 126 5.66 -3.10 6.85
N GLY A 127 4.75 -2.17 6.57
CA GLY A 127 3.32 -2.47 6.44
C GLY A 127 2.68 -1.82 5.23
N ILE A 128 1.67 -2.49 4.67
CA ILE A 128 0.79 -1.94 3.64
C ILE A 128 -0.57 -2.62 3.72
N MET A 129 -1.62 -1.85 3.46
CA MET A 129 -2.95 -2.36 3.10
C MET A 129 -3.20 -2.04 1.63
N SER A 130 -3.67 -3.03 0.88
CA SER A 130 -4.11 -2.79 -0.50
C SER A 130 -5.13 -3.83 -0.94
N SER A 131 -6.16 -3.38 -1.66
CA SER A 131 -7.06 -4.30 -2.37
C SER A 131 -6.37 -4.97 -3.57
N HIS A 132 -5.29 -4.40 -4.10
CA HIS A 132 -4.69 -4.87 -5.35
C HIS A 132 -3.53 -5.86 -5.11
N PRO A 133 -3.61 -7.11 -5.63
CA PRO A 133 -2.58 -8.13 -5.44
C PRO A 133 -1.18 -7.72 -5.90
N ALA A 134 -1.07 -6.87 -6.92
CA ALA A 134 0.21 -6.38 -7.42
C ALA A 134 0.98 -5.55 -6.37
N ALA A 135 0.27 -4.78 -5.54
CA ALA A 135 0.87 -4.02 -4.45
C ALA A 135 1.41 -4.96 -3.35
N ILE A 136 0.60 -5.95 -2.97
CA ILE A 136 0.96 -6.97 -1.97
C ILE A 136 2.20 -7.77 -2.42
N LEU A 137 2.17 -8.30 -3.65
CA LEU A 137 3.31 -9.01 -4.24
C LEU A 137 4.54 -8.11 -4.38
N GLY A 138 4.32 -6.83 -4.70
CA GLY A 138 5.39 -5.84 -4.80
C GLY A 138 6.12 -5.63 -3.49
N ALA A 139 5.37 -5.48 -2.40
CA ALA A 139 5.86 -5.28 -1.05
C ALA A 139 6.52 -6.53 -0.44
N LEU A 140 5.92 -7.71 -0.64
CA LEU A 140 6.52 -8.98 -0.21
C LEU A 140 7.88 -9.25 -0.88
N ARG A 141 8.06 -8.81 -2.13
CA ARG A 141 9.36 -8.86 -2.83
C ARG A 141 10.34 -7.77 -2.37
N ALA A 142 9.85 -6.60 -1.99
CA ALA A 142 10.70 -5.48 -1.58
C ALA A 142 11.28 -5.65 -0.17
N TRP A 143 10.49 -6.21 0.74
CA TRP A 143 10.82 -6.26 2.17
C TRP A 143 10.91 -7.68 2.73
N GLY A 144 10.30 -8.65 2.06
CA GLY A 144 10.24 -10.04 2.49
C GLY A 144 11.01 -10.98 1.57
N ARG A 145 10.58 -12.24 1.56
CA ARG A 145 11.18 -13.31 0.74
C ARG A 145 10.29 -13.76 -0.40
N GLY A 146 9.24 -12.98 -0.72
CA GLY A 146 8.23 -13.36 -1.71
C GLY A 146 6.93 -13.86 -1.09
N ILE A 147 6.04 -14.34 -1.94
CA ILE A 147 4.68 -14.77 -1.57
C ILE A 147 4.68 -16.19 -0.97
N GLU A 148 5.70 -16.97 -1.29
CA GLU A 148 5.90 -18.36 -0.89
C GLU A 148 6.33 -18.48 0.58
N GLU A 149 6.90 -17.41 1.15
CA GLU A 149 7.44 -17.38 2.52
C GLU A 149 6.72 -16.33 3.39
N VAL A 150 5.43 -16.07 3.14
CA VAL A 150 4.64 -15.12 3.93
C VAL A 150 4.48 -15.61 5.37
N ASN A 151 4.92 -14.79 6.33
CA ASN A 151 4.73 -15.05 7.75
C ASN A 151 3.51 -14.30 8.30
N LEU A 152 2.35 -14.95 8.33
CA LEU A 152 1.11 -14.38 8.88
C LEU A 152 1.13 -14.23 10.41
N ASN A 153 2.06 -14.86 11.13
CA ASN A 153 2.18 -14.66 12.58
C ASN A 153 2.60 -13.23 12.91
N MET A 154 3.44 -12.61 12.06
CA MET A 154 3.80 -11.20 12.22
C MET A 154 2.56 -10.29 12.25
N VAL A 155 1.61 -10.58 11.36
CA VAL A 155 0.33 -9.86 11.30
C VAL A 155 -0.52 -10.19 12.52
N LYS A 156 -0.68 -11.48 12.84
CA LYS A 156 -1.47 -11.96 13.98
C LYS A 156 -1.05 -11.32 15.31
N GLU A 157 0.25 -11.23 15.55
CA GLU A 157 0.82 -10.80 16.84
C GLU A 157 0.86 -9.27 16.96
N HIS A 158 1.17 -8.55 15.88
CA HIS A 158 1.52 -7.13 15.99
C HIS A 158 0.58 -6.17 15.26
N ALA A 159 -0.27 -6.61 14.33
CA ALA A 159 -1.05 -5.68 13.52
C ALA A 159 -1.97 -4.78 14.33
N ALA A 160 -2.65 -5.33 15.35
CA ALA A 160 -3.55 -4.56 16.18
C ALA A 160 -2.81 -3.40 16.90
N GLY A 161 -1.65 -3.70 17.49
CA GLY A 161 -0.83 -2.72 18.19
C GLY A 161 -0.22 -1.68 17.24
N ILE A 162 0.36 -2.12 16.12
CA ILE A 162 0.98 -1.23 15.13
C ILE A 162 -0.06 -0.27 14.54
N MET A 163 -1.24 -0.76 14.19
CA MET A 163 -2.32 0.07 13.65
C MET A 163 -2.83 1.05 14.70
N ALA A 164 -3.09 0.61 15.94
CA ALA A 164 -3.53 1.48 17.02
C ALA A 164 -2.54 2.62 17.34
N ALA A 165 -1.24 2.35 17.22
CA ALA A 165 -0.17 3.34 17.41
C ALA A 165 -0.01 4.31 16.22
N SER A 166 -0.64 4.03 15.08
CA SER A 166 -0.42 4.81 13.86
C SER A 166 -0.84 6.28 14.04
N PRO A 167 -0.06 7.25 13.54
CA PRO A 167 -0.50 8.64 13.49
C PRO A 167 -1.53 8.90 12.38
N VAL A 168 -1.76 7.92 11.49
CA VAL A 168 -2.63 8.06 10.33
C VAL A 168 -4.03 7.51 10.63
N THR A 169 -5.03 8.39 10.62
CA THR A 169 -6.39 8.09 11.11
C THR A 169 -7.04 6.88 10.44
N TYR A 170 -6.94 6.73 9.12
CA TYR A 170 -7.59 5.60 8.45
C TYR A 170 -6.92 4.26 8.76
N ILE A 171 -5.61 4.25 9.01
CA ILE A 171 -4.87 3.05 9.45
C ILE A 171 -5.26 2.72 10.89
N LYS A 172 -5.27 3.72 11.78
CA LYS A 172 -5.66 3.56 13.18
C LYS A 172 -7.06 2.98 13.36
N ASN A 173 -7.99 3.41 12.52
CA ASN A 173 -9.40 3.05 12.63
C ASN A 173 -9.80 1.81 11.83
N ALA A 174 -8.90 1.26 11.01
CA ALA A 174 -9.19 0.08 10.22
C ALA A 174 -9.38 -1.17 11.11
N VAL A 175 -10.32 -2.03 10.74
CA VAL A 175 -10.73 -3.17 11.57
C VAL A 175 -10.17 -4.47 11.00
N LEU A 176 -9.30 -5.14 11.76
CA LEU A 176 -8.74 -6.45 11.38
C LEU A 176 -9.83 -7.50 11.15
N LYS A 177 -9.73 -8.21 10.03
CA LYS A 177 -10.66 -9.25 9.59
C LYS A 177 -9.91 -10.42 8.94
N GLY A 178 -10.45 -11.62 9.09
CA GLY A 178 -9.87 -12.85 8.55
C GLY A 178 -9.55 -13.88 9.63
N SER A 179 -9.49 -15.15 9.22
CA SER A 179 -9.32 -16.30 10.11
C SER A 179 -8.05 -16.23 10.97
N VAL A 180 -7.01 -15.51 10.53
CA VAL A 180 -5.80 -15.21 11.32
C VAL A 180 -6.13 -14.50 12.64
N PHE A 181 -7.18 -13.69 12.66
CA PHE A 181 -7.65 -12.95 13.83
C PHE A 181 -8.86 -13.61 14.51
N GLY A 182 -9.17 -14.87 14.16
CA GLY A 182 -10.31 -15.61 14.68
C GLY A 182 -11.67 -15.14 14.16
N LYS A 183 -11.71 -14.42 13.02
CA LYS A 183 -12.94 -13.86 12.44
C LYS A 183 -13.01 -14.08 10.94
N GLY A 184 -14.06 -14.71 10.42
CA GLY A 184 -14.37 -14.66 8.99
C GLY A 184 -14.36 -16.01 8.30
N ASP A 185 -15.05 -16.04 7.16
CA ASP A 185 -15.27 -17.21 6.32
C ASP A 185 -14.02 -17.49 5.46
N ASP A 186 -14.08 -17.19 4.16
CA ASP A 186 -13.01 -17.47 3.20
C ASP A 186 -11.86 -16.44 3.21
N THR A 187 -11.98 -15.38 4.01
CA THR A 187 -10.93 -14.37 4.19
C THR A 187 -9.92 -14.81 5.25
N VAL A 188 -8.63 -14.78 4.93
CA VAL A 188 -7.58 -15.17 5.87
C VAL A 188 -6.96 -13.97 6.58
N CYS A 189 -6.59 -12.91 5.84
CA CYS A 189 -5.88 -11.78 6.41
C CYS A 189 -6.13 -10.46 5.64
N CYS A 190 -6.98 -9.62 6.20
CA CYS A 190 -7.29 -8.29 5.67
C CYS A 190 -7.61 -7.28 6.79
N ALA A 191 -7.84 -6.03 6.41
CA ALA A 191 -8.46 -5.03 7.26
C ALA A 191 -9.60 -4.35 6.53
N ASP A 192 -10.70 -4.10 7.23
CA ASP A 192 -11.78 -3.24 6.77
C ASP A 192 -11.36 -1.78 6.95
N THR A 193 -11.08 -1.12 5.83
CA THR A 193 -10.65 0.27 5.80
C THR A 193 -11.79 1.19 5.36
N GLY A 194 -12.98 0.63 5.07
CA GLY A 194 -14.08 1.35 4.42
C GLY A 194 -13.70 1.86 3.03
N PHE A 195 -12.74 1.22 2.36
CA PHE A 195 -12.27 1.62 1.03
C PHE A 195 -13.04 0.88 -0.07
N TRP A 196 -14.14 1.49 -0.51
CA TRP A 196 -15.11 0.88 -1.44
C TRP A 196 -14.74 1.00 -2.93
N VAL A 197 -13.47 0.80 -3.31
CA VAL A 197 -13.08 0.86 -4.74
C VAL A 197 -13.66 -0.29 -5.53
N ASP A 198 -13.73 -0.13 -6.86
CA ASP A 198 -14.12 -1.23 -7.75
C ASP A 198 -13.08 -2.35 -7.66
N HIS A 199 -13.49 -3.50 -7.13
CA HIS A 199 -12.64 -4.68 -7.00
C HIS A 199 -12.52 -5.48 -8.31
N THR A 200 -13.16 -5.06 -9.40
CA THR A 200 -13.10 -5.78 -10.70
C THR A 200 -11.66 -5.96 -11.19
N GLU A 201 -10.88 -4.88 -11.31
CA GLU A 201 -9.47 -4.99 -11.71
C GLU A 201 -8.64 -5.79 -10.69
N PRO A 202 -8.69 -5.50 -9.37
CA PRO A 202 -8.01 -6.29 -8.35
C PRO A 202 -8.30 -7.80 -8.40
N LEU A 203 -9.56 -8.20 -8.58
CA LEU A 203 -9.99 -9.61 -8.65
C LEU A 203 -9.50 -10.28 -9.93
N GLN A 204 -9.54 -9.60 -11.07
CA GLN A 204 -8.96 -10.11 -12.33
C GLN A 204 -7.45 -10.30 -12.21
N ALA A 205 -6.76 -9.35 -11.57
CA ALA A 205 -5.33 -9.47 -11.29
C ALA A 205 -5.05 -10.66 -10.35
N LEU A 206 -5.90 -10.89 -9.35
CA LEU A 206 -5.78 -12.04 -8.44
C LEU A 206 -5.96 -13.36 -9.18
N ALA A 207 -6.98 -13.47 -10.04
CA ALA A 207 -7.20 -14.65 -10.87
C ALA A 207 -5.97 -14.96 -11.73
N THR A 208 -5.40 -13.94 -12.38
CA THR A 208 -4.16 -14.09 -13.18
C THR A 208 -2.97 -14.58 -12.34
N VAL A 209 -2.89 -14.20 -11.06
CA VAL A 209 -1.85 -14.70 -10.14
C VAL A 209 -2.08 -16.17 -9.83
N LYS A 210 -3.32 -16.54 -9.47
CA LYS A 210 -3.71 -17.93 -9.16
C LYS A 210 -3.51 -18.86 -10.37
N ASP A 211 -3.86 -18.42 -11.59
CA ASP A 211 -3.69 -19.18 -12.85
C ASP A 211 -2.23 -19.52 -13.17
N ARG A 212 -1.28 -18.78 -12.61
CA ARG A 212 0.17 -19.06 -12.74
C ARG A 212 0.68 -20.08 -11.73
N GLY A 213 -0.21 -20.69 -10.95
CA GLY A 213 0.12 -21.64 -9.89
C GLY A 213 0.65 -20.98 -8.61
N VAL A 214 0.47 -19.67 -8.44
CA VAL A 214 0.86 -18.99 -7.20
C VAL A 214 -0.24 -19.19 -6.16
N GLU A 215 0.10 -19.83 -5.05
CA GLU A 215 -0.78 -19.94 -3.90
C GLU A 215 -0.99 -18.58 -3.24
N TRP A 216 -2.25 -18.22 -3.00
CA TRP A 216 -2.62 -16.93 -2.42
C TRP A 216 -3.02 -17.10 -0.94
N PRO A 217 -2.13 -16.74 0.02
CA PRO A 217 -2.33 -17.09 1.43
C PRO A 217 -3.31 -16.17 2.17
N PHE A 218 -3.80 -15.09 1.53
CA PHE A 218 -4.63 -14.08 2.19
C PHE A 218 -6.14 -14.38 2.12
N GLY A 219 -6.52 -15.46 1.43
CA GLY A 219 -7.92 -15.80 1.18
C GLY A 219 -8.59 -14.82 0.23
N ASP A 220 -9.91 -14.81 0.26
CA ASP A 220 -10.72 -13.90 -0.56
C ASP A 220 -10.91 -12.53 0.11
N LEU A 221 -11.11 -11.50 -0.72
CA LEU A 221 -11.24 -10.12 -0.25
C LEU A 221 -12.70 -9.69 -0.22
N SER A 222 -13.25 -9.53 1.00
CA SER A 222 -14.57 -8.92 1.17
C SER A 222 -14.58 -7.45 0.72
N GLU A 223 -15.74 -6.95 0.32
CA GLU A 223 -15.89 -5.55 -0.06
C GLU A 223 -15.53 -4.58 1.09
N GLY A 224 -14.96 -3.44 0.72
CA GLY A 224 -14.48 -2.43 1.67
C GLY A 224 -13.20 -2.83 2.44
N CYS A 225 -12.74 -4.07 2.26
CA CYS A 225 -11.52 -4.57 2.88
C CYS A 225 -10.32 -4.47 1.94
N GLU A 226 -9.14 -4.43 2.53
CA GLU A 226 -7.85 -4.46 1.84
C GLU A 226 -6.99 -5.57 2.44
N PHE A 227 -6.24 -6.29 1.59
CA PHE A 227 -5.28 -7.28 2.08
C PHE A 227 -4.24 -6.56 2.94
N LEU A 228 -3.90 -7.17 4.08
CA LEU A 228 -2.96 -6.63 5.03
C LEU A 228 -1.69 -7.48 5.03
N ILE A 229 -0.55 -6.83 4.91
CA ILE A 229 0.74 -7.47 5.19
C ILE A 229 1.56 -6.66 6.19
N LEU A 230 2.30 -7.39 7.01
CA LEU A 230 3.38 -6.88 7.83
C LEU A 230 4.61 -7.74 7.57
N VAL A 231 5.73 -7.10 7.28
CA VAL A 231 7.00 -7.76 7.02
C VAL A 231 8.00 -7.28 8.04
N LYS A 232 8.55 -8.21 8.82
CA LYS A 232 9.69 -7.91 9.69
C LYS A 232 10.90 -7.64 8.80
N SER A 233 11.57 -6.53 9.04
CA SER A 233 12.86 -6.27 8.40
C SER A 233 13.84 -7.34 8.89
N ALA A 234 14.48 -8.05 7.96
CA ALA A 234 15.65 -8.85 8.32
C ALA A 234 16.66 -7.88 8.90
N GLU A 235 17.07 -8.09 10.15
CA GLU A 235 18.14 -7.28 10.73
C GLU A 235 19.33 -7.34 9.77
N VAL A 236 19.81 -6.17 9.36
CA VAL A 236 21.18 -6.09 8.88
C VAL A 236 22.00 -6.29 10.14
N ASP A 237 22.56 -7.50 10.27
CA ASP A 237 23.57 -7.81 11.28
C ASP A 237 24.70 -6.77 11.24
#